data_AF-A0A090M0Q3-F1
#
_entry.id   AF-A0A090M0Q3-F1
#
_cell.length_a   1.000
_cell.length_b   1.000
_cell.length_c   1.000
_cell.angle_alpha   90.00
_cell.angle_beta   90.00
_cell.angle_gamma   90.00
#
_symmetry.space_group_name_H-M   'P 1'
#
loop_
_entity.id
_entity.type
_entity.pdbx_description
1 polymer ?
#
loop_
_entity_poly.entity_id
_entity_poly.type
_entity_poly.pdbx_seq_one_letter_code
_entity_poly.pdbx_strand_id
1 'polypeptide(L)'
;MRSSSTSRRAANDLARGTALGTHGRYEIVEMINRGGTAVVYRGIDREKGGGEIALKCIDVSSDARVVVPLAAVKREIKYATRLMGGNGSNAGVPGVVRLLNVVNHGEDVLVLVFELAKGVDALDYINQHGGRLDEDEARRLFAQLVEAVRAIHDLGFCHRDVKPENAIVCEDGNLRLIDFGLAKGLESAKTRAVGTPDYMSPELLDKLDRDGKARTEKYDAAACDVWSSGVFLFIMLTGRYPFQDPNRPNNVKATLQNIVKGNVAPLRVDVSDDVRDLLRCMLTPDPRKRITLKQVAKHPWLSGSLGRRKKPSLVDRLKQSFTFRRATTSD
;
A
#
# COMPACT_ATOMS: atom_id res chain seq x y z
N MET A 1 -30.91 21.06 -31.46
CA MET A 1 -31.28 20.06 -30.45
C MET A 1 -30.06 19.79 -29.59
N ARG A 2 -30.04 20.27 -28.34
CA ARG A 2 -28.96 19.99 -27.38
C ARG A 2 -29.17 18.57 -26.87
N SER A 3 -28.27 17.63 -27.17
CA SER A 3 -28.27 16.35 -26.47
C SER A 3 -27.75 16.59 -25.06
N SER A 4 -28.63 16.39 -24.09
CA SER A 4 -28.29 16.29 -22.68
C SER A 4 -27.47 15.01 -22.48
N SER A 5 -26.15 15.12 -22.33
CA SER A 5 -25.33 14.04 -21.81
C SER A 5 -25.61 13.88 -20.32
N THR A 6 -26.71 13.21 -19.98
CA THR A 6 -26.87 12.64 -18.65
C THR A 6 -25.76 11.62 -18.46
N SER A 7 -24.72 11.98 -17.70
CA SER A 7 -23.67 11.05 -17.27
C SER A 7 -24.36 9.86 -16.60
N ARG A 8 -24.32 8.70 -17.25
CA ARG A 8 -24.81 7.45 -16.67
C ARG A 8 -24.01 7.20 -15.40
N ARG A 9 -24.71 7.02 -14.27
CA ARG A 9 -24.10 6.68 -13.00
C ARG A 9 -23.43 5.31 -13.14
N ALA A 10 -22.20 5.15 -12.66
CA ALA A 10 -21.47 3.88 -12.80
C ALA A 10 -22.20 2.75 -12.06
N ALA A 11 -22.16 1.50 -12.56
CA ALA A 11 -22.95 0.41 -11.97
C ALA A 11 -22.52 0.10 -10.53
N ASN A 12 -21.27 0.39 -10.18
CA ASN A 12 -20.71 0.23 -8.84
C ASN A 12 -20.96 1.42 -7.88
N ASP A 13 -21.73 2.44 -8.29
CA ASP A 13 -22.14 3.57 -7.43
C ASP A 13 -23.39 3.24 -6.61
N LEU A 14 -23.24 2.27 -5.73
CA LEU A 14 -24.31 1.76 -4.89
C LEU A 14 -24.65 2.73 -3.75
N ALA A 15 -25.92 2.75 -3.35
CA ALA A 15 -26.42 3.67 -2.33
C ALA A 15 -26.24 3.08 -0.91
N ARG A 16 -26.25 3.96 0.09
CA ARG A 16 -26.39 3.52 1.49
C ARG A 16 -27.70 2.74 1.66
N GLY A 17 -27.62 1.63 2.39
CA GLY A 17 -28.74 0.71 2.61
C GLY A 17 -28.94 -0.32 1.49
N THR A 18 -28.17 -0.26 0.39
CA THR A 18 -28.24 -1.30 -0.64
C THR A 18 -27.84 -2.65 -0.04
N ALA A 19 -28.74 -3.63 -0.19
CA ALA A 19 -28.54 -5.00 0.23
C ALA A 19 -27.88 -5.83 -0.89
N LEU A 20 -26.87 -6.61 -0.54
CA LEU A 20 -26.02 -7.40 -1.44
C LEU A 20 -25.95 -8.86 -0.98
N GLY A 21 -25.60 -9.75 -1.90
CA GLY A 21 -25.52 -11.19 -1.65
C GLY A 21 -26.89 -11.85 -1.46
N THR A 22 -26.87 -13.18 -1.30
CA THR A 22 -28.09 -13.97 -1.15
C THR A 22 -28.90 -13.52 0.06
N HIS A 23 -30.21 -13.32 -0.11
CA HIS A 23 -31.13 -12.81 0.92
C HIS A 23 -30.75 -11.44 1.51
N GLY A 24 -29.93 -10.65 0.82
CA GLY A 24 -29.52 -9.33 1.31
C GLY A 24 -28.63 -9.39 2.55
N ARG A 25 -27.76 -10.41 2.62
CA ARG A 25 -26.82 -10.64 3.72
C ARG A 25 -25.96 -9.43 4.05
N TYR A 26 -25.45 -8.71 3.05
CA TYR A 26 -24.56 -7.58 3.27
C TYR A 26 -25.28 -6.27 3.00
N GLU A 27 -25.05 -5.27 3.83
CA GLU A 27 -25.63 -3.94 3.67
C GLU A 27 -24.53 -2.89 3.53
N ILE A 28 -24.64 -2.00 2.53
CA ILE A 28 -23.75 -0.85 2.38
C ILE A 28 -24.08 0.22 3.42
N VAL A 29 -23.05 0.68 4.13
CA VAL A 29 -23.16 1.78 5.11
C VAL A 29 -22.65 3.09 4.52
N GLU A 30 -21.38 3.13 4.08
CA GLU A 30 -20.77 4.33 3.54
C GLU A 30 -19.61 4.02 2.58
N MET A 31 -19.27 4.96 1.70
CA MET A 31 -18.13 4.83 0.79
C MET A 31 -16.84 5.16 1.55
N ILE A 32 -15.87 4.24 1.52
CA ILE A 32 -14.54 4.44 2.10
C ILE A 32 -13.59 5.00 1.06
N ASN A 33 -13.61 4.43 -0.16
CA ASN A 33 -12.65 4.78 -1.21
C ASN A 33 -13.24 4.60 -2.61
N ARG A 34 -12.77 5.40 -3.56
CA ARG A 34 -13.05 5.25 -4.99
C ARG A 34 -11.77 5.15 -5.78
N GLY A 35 -11.56 4.00 -6.41
CA GLY A 35 -10.51 3.78 -7.41
C GLY A 35 -11.02 3.95 -8.84
N GLY A 36 -10.13 3.71 -9.80
CA GLY A 36 -10.48 3.75 -11.22
C GLY A 36 -11.38 2.60 -11.69
N THR A 37 -11.25 1.42 -11.08
CA THR A 37 -11.96 0.18 -11.47
C THR A 37 -12.95 -0.32 -10.42
N ALA A 38 -12.87 0.19 -9.19
CA ALA A 38 -13.65 -0.31 -8.07
C ALA A 38 -14.00 0.81 -7.10
N VAL A 39 -15.11 0.63 -6.39
CA VAL A 39 -15.51 1.45 -5.25
C VAL A 39 -15.52 0.56 -4.02
N VAL A 40 -14.95 1.04 -2.92
CA VAL A 40 -14.90 0.31 -1.65
C VAL A 40 -15.84 0.97 -0.66
N TYR A 41 -16.74 0.18 -0.09
CA TYR A 41 -17.69 0.61 0.93
C TYR A 41 -17.42 -0.08 2.27
N ARG A 42 -17.71 0.59 3.37
CA ARG A 42 -17.96 -0.06 4.66
C ARG A 42 -19.35 -0.68 4.58
N GLY A 43 -19.47 -1.91 5.03
CA GLY A 43 -20.75 -2.61 5.12
C GLY A 43 -20.93 -3.36 6.42
N ILE A 44 -22.13 -3.92 6.61
CA ILE A 44 -22.48 -4.82 7.71
C ILE A 44 -22.84 -6.18 7.12
N ASP A 45 -22.26 -7.25 7.68
CA ASP A 45 -22.77 -8.61 7.50
C ASP A 45 -23.92 -8.85 8.47
N ARG A 46 -25.14 -9.02 7.94
CA ARG A 46 -26.38 -9.21 8.71
C ARG A 46 -26.59 -10.65 9.19
N GLU A 47 -25.70 -11.58 8.85
CA GLU A 47 -25.75 -12.94 9.42
C GLU A 47 -25.53 -12.90 10.95
N LYS A 48 -26.07 -13.89 11.68
CA LYS A 48 -25.93 -13.94 13.15
C LYS A 48 -24.45 -14.07 13.54
N GLY A 49 -23.94 -13.09 14.29
CA GLY A 49 -22.52 -13.00 14.64
C GLY A 49 -21.66 -12.29 13.57
N GLY A 50 -22.28 -11.77 12.52
CA GLY A 50 -21.66 -10.87 11.55
C GLY A 50 -21.30 -9.51 12.17
N GLY A 51 -20.54 -8.73 11.42
CA GLY A 51 -20.03 -7.45 11.87
C GLY A 51 -19.67 -6.55 10.70
N GLU A 52 -18.80 -5.59 10.96
CA GLU A 52 -18.34 -4.66 9.93
C GLU A 52 -17.39 -5.33 8.92
N ILE A 53 -17.60 -5.01 7.64
CA ILE A 53 -16.88 -5.57 6.50
C ILE A 53 -16.51 -4.47 5.50
N ALA A 54 -15.55 -4.78 4.63
CA ALA A 54 -15.24 -3.96 3.47
C ALA A 54 -15.80 -4.62 2.19
N LEU A 55 -16.52 -3.85 1.39
CA LEU A 55 -17.19 -4.29 0.17
C LEU A 55 -16.50 -3.62 -1.03
N LYS A 56 -15.64 -4.36 -1.73
CA LYS A 56 -14.99 -3.88 -2.96
C LYS A 56 -15.86 -4.24 -4.16
N CYS A 57 -16.57 -3.23 -4.68
CA CYS A 57 -17.51 -3.35 -5.79
C CYS A 57 -16.81 -3.00 -7.12
N ILE A 58 -16.70 -3.97 -8.01
CA ILE A 58 -16.05 -3.88 -9.31
C ILE A 58 -17.13 -3.90 -10.38
N ASP A 59 -17.13 -2.87 -11.23
CA ASP A 59 -17.98 -2.84 -12.43
C ASP A 59 -17.33 -3.72 -13.49
N VAL A 60 -17.99 -4.82 -13.84
CA VAL A 60 -17.54 -5.83 -14.81
C VAL A 60 -18.35 -5.79 -16.11
N SER A 61 -19.22 -4.77 -16.27
CA SER A 61 -19.98 -4.59 -17.49
C SER A 61 -19.07 -4.26 -18.68
N SER A 62 -19.56 -4.53 -19.88
CA SER A 62 -18.85 -4.17 -21.12
C SER A 62 -18.84 -2.67 -21.39
N ASP A 63 -19.76 -1.91 -20.79
CA ASP A 63 -19.87 -0.44 -20.89
C ASP A 63 -19.24 0.32 -19.69
N ALA A 64 -18.53 -0.39 -18.81
CA ALA A 64 -17.86 0.19 -17.67
C ALA A 64 -16.84 1.28 -18.08
N ARG A 65 -16.73 2.34 -17.26
CA ARG A 65 -15.78 3.45 -17.49
C ARG A 65 -14.34 2.95 -17.69
N VAL A 66 -13.96 1.91 -16.95
CA VAL A 66 -12.70 1.20 -17.13
C VAL A 66 -13.03 -0.29 -17.20
N VAL A 67 -12.97 -0.85 -18.40
CA VAL A 67 -13.24 -2.27 -18.61
C VAL A 67 -12.16 -3.10 -17.90
N VAL A 68 -12.58 -3.88 -16.90
CA VAL A 68 -11.68 -4.79 -16.17
C VAL A 68 -11.72 -6.16 -16.84
N PRO A 69 -10.58 -6.69 -17.32
CA PRO A 69 -10.57 -8.03 -17.90
C PRO A 69 -10.99 -9.07 -16.84
N LEU A 70 -11.94 -9.95 -17.17
CA LEU A 70 -12.36 -11.05 -16.29
C LEU A 70 -11.19 -11.91 -15.80
N ALA A 71 -10.15 -12.07 -16.61
CA ALA A 71 -8.93 -12.78 -16.24
C ALA A 71 -8.15 -12.08 -15.10
N ALA A 72 -8.24 -10.76 -14.97
CA ALA A 72 -7.64 -10.01 -13.85
C ALA A 72 -8.44 -10.22 -12.56
N VAL A 73 -9.76 -10.17 -12.66
CA VAL A 73 -10.69 -10.41 -11.53
C VAL A 73 -10.56 -11.84 -10.99
N LYS A 74 -10.60 -12.85 -11.87
CA LYS A 74 -10.39 -14.26 -11.48
C LYS A 74 -9.04 -14.48 -10.81
N ARG A 75 -8.03 -13.74 -11.22
CA ARG A 75 -6.70 -13.79 -10.62
C ARG A 75 -6.72 -13.21 -9.22
N GLU A 76 -7.33 -12.04 -9.01
CA GLU A 76 -7.47 -11.43 -7.68
C GLU A 76 -8.18 -12.38 -6.70
N ILE A 77 -9.31 -12.98 -7.10
CA ILE A 77 -10.03 -13.96 -6.28
C ILE A 77 -9.11 -15.14 -5.94
N LYS A 78 -8.44 -15.73 -6.94
CA LYS A 78 -7.53 -16.86 -6.72
C LYS A 78 -6.40 -16.53 -5.74
N TYR A 79 -5.85 -15.32 -5.82
CA TYR A 79 -4.80 -14.85 -4.91
C TYR A 79 -5.35 -14.69 -3.49
N ALA A 80 -6.45 -13.96 -3.34
CA ALA A 80 -7.06 -13.69 -2.05
C ALA A 80 -7.55 -14.98 -1.35
N THR A 81 -8.11 -15.94 -2.09
CA THR A 81 -8.49 -17.26 -1.55
C THR A 81 -7.27 -18.05 -1.06
N ARG A 82 -6.12 -18.00 -1.76
CA ARG A 82 -4.88 -18.67 -1.33
C ARG A 82 -4.32 -18.09 -0.04
N LEU A 83 -4.47 -16.78 0.17
CA LEU A 83 -4.06 -16.08 1.39
C LEU A 83 -4.91 -16.47 2.62
N MET A 84 -6.08 -17.07 2.42
CA MET A 84 -6.89 -17.58 3.53
C MET A 84 -6.40 -18.91 4.11
N GLY A 85 -5.42 -19.56 3.46
CA GLY A 85 -4.85 -20.85 3.90
C GLY A 85 -5.14 -21.94 2.88
N GLY A 86 -4.10 -22.38 2.16
CA GLY A 86 -4.19 -23.47 1.19
C GLY A 86 -4.28 -24.88 1.79
N ASN A 87 -4.15 -25.02 3.12
CA ASN A 87 -3.99 -26.31 3.82
C ASN A 87 -5.10 -26.62 4.85
N GLY A 88 -6.28 -26.00 4.75
CA GLY A 88 -7.41 -26.27 5.64
C GLY A 88 -7.36 -25.56 7.00
N SER A 89 -6.35 -24.73 7.25
CA SER A 89 -6.30 -23.82 8.40
C SER A 89 -6.99 -22.50 8.08
N ASN A 90 -8.08 -22.18 8.79
CA ASN A 90 -8.89 -20.97 8.60
C ASN A 90 -8.22 -19.66 9.11
N ALA A 91 -6.90 -19.68 9.31
CA ALA A 91 -6.16 -18.66 10.05
C ALA A 91 -5.75 -17.44 9.20
N GLY A 92 -5.76 -17.55 7.86
CA GLY A 92 -5.26 -16.51 6.97
C GLY A 92 -3.75 -16.24 7.09
N VAL A 93 -3.24 -15.32 6.26
CA VAL A 93 -1.88 -14.80 6.38
C VAL A 93 -1.88 -13.63 7.38
N PRO A 94 -1.06 -13.64 8.44
CA PRO A 94 -0.91 -12.50 9.34
C PRO A 94 -0.51 -11.22 8.59
N GLY A 95 -1.09 -10.09 8.97
CA GLY A 95 -0.78 -8.78 8.35
C GLY A 95 -1.43 -8.54 6.97
N VAL A 96 -2.39 -9.38 6.58
CA VAL A 96 -3.06 -9.35 5.26
C VAL A 96 -4.56 -9.50 5.48
N VAL A 97 -5.38 -8.59 4.96
CA VAL A 97 -6.84 -8.71 5.11
C VAL A 97 -7.39 -9.91 4.33
N ARG A 98 -8.33 -10.62 4.95
CA ARG A 98 -8.95 -11.82 4.40
C ARG A 98 -10.15 -11.50 3.53
N LEU A 99 -10.25 -12.21 2.40
CA LEU A 99 -11.43 -12.23 1.53
C LEU A 99 -12.47 -13.21 2.09
N LEU A 100 -13.49 -12.72 2.76
CA LEU A 100 -14.53 -13.53 3.39
C LEU A 100 -15.46 -14.20 2.38
N ASN A 101 -15.82 -13.48 1.30
CA ASN A 101 -16.79 -13.97 0.31
C ASN A 101 -16.67 -13.23 -1.03
N VAL A 102 -17.28 -13.79 -2.07
CA VAL A 102 -17.44 -13.18 -3.38
C VAL A 102 -18.90 -13.32 -3.79
N VAL A 103 -19.56 -12.20 -4.10
CA VAL A 103 -20.97 -12.20 -4.52
C VAL A 103 -21.17 -11.34 -5.76
N ASN A 104 -22.19 -11.66 -6.55
CA ASN A 104 -22.65 -10.82 -7.65
C ASN A 104 -23.76 -9.89 -7.15
N HIS A 105 -23.82 -8.69 -7.73
CA HIS A 105 -24.93 -7.76 -7.59
C HIS A 105 -25.43 -7.40 -8.99
N GLY A 106 -26.57 -8.00 -9.38
CA GLY A 106 -26.99 -8.00 -10.78
C GLY A 106 -26.00 -8.76 -11.66
N GLU A 107 -25.98 -8.43 -12.96
CA GLU A 107 -25.08 -9.02 -13.95
C GLU A 107 -23.76 -8.24 -14.09
N ASP A 108 -23.76 -6.98 -13.66
CA ASP A 108 -22.71 -6.00 -13.97
C ASP A 108 -21.74 -5.72 -12.83
N VAL A 109 -22.07 -6.09 -11.59
CA VAL A 109 -21.23 -5.76 -10.42
C VAL A 109 -20.78 -7.01 -9.70
N LEU A 110 -19.47 -7.18 -9.59
CA LEU A 110 -18.86 -8.17 -8.72
C LEU A 110 -18.45 -7.52 -7.40
N VAL A 111 -18.78 -8.16 -6.29
CA VAL A 111 -18.49 -7.66 -4.94
C VAL A 111 -17.56 -8.65 -4.23
N LEU A 112 -16.35 -8.19 -3.93
CA LEU A 112 -15.41 -8.90 -3.09
C LEU A 112 -15.60 -8.43 -1.63
N VAL A 113 -15.95 -9.35 -0.75
CA VAL A 113 -16.24 -9.08 0.66
C VAL A 113 -15.00 -9.39 1.48
N PHE A 114 -14.40 -8.37 2.09
CA PHE A 114 -13.22 -8.50 2.94
C PHE A 114 -13.55 -8.21 4.40
N GLU A 115 -12.73 -8.72 5.31
CA GLU A 115 -12.74 -8.21 6.68
C GLU A 115 -12.35 -6.72 6.70
N LEU A 116 -12.96 -5.96 7.60
CA LEU A 116 -12.65 -4.54 7.74
C LEU A 116 -11.43 -4.36 8.67
N ALA A 117 -10.32 -3.85 8.11
CA ALA A 117 -9.21 -3.35 8.91
C ALA A 117 -9.59 -2.00 9.54
N LYS A 118 -9.85 -1.99 10.85
CA LYS A 118 -10.21 -0.78 11.60
C LYS A 118 -8.97 0.01 11.98
N GLY A 119 -8.81 1.18 11.40
CA GLY A 119 -7.66 2.05 11.61
C GLY A 119 -7.58 3.13 10.55
N VAL A 120 -6.37 3.66 10.35
CA VAL A 120 -6.08 4.65 9.32
C VAL A 120 -5.02 4.10 8.36
N ASP A 121 -4.96 4.61 7.14
CA ASP A 121 -3.86 4.23 6.25
C ASP A 121 -2.51 4.66 6.81
N ALA A 122 -1.45 3.97 6.42
CA ALA A 122 -0.14 4.19 7.01
C ALA A 122 0.42 5.58 6.71
N LEU A 123 0.00 6.24 5.62
CA LEU A 123 0.41 7.60 5.33
C LEU A 123 -0.23 8.58 6.33
N ASP A 124 -1.53 8.42 6.56
CA ASP A 124 -2.26 9.18 7.57
C ASP A 124 -1.73 8.93 8.98
N TYR A 125 -1.38 7.67 9.30
CA TYR A 125 -0.73 7.33 10.57
C TYR A 125 0.59 8.10 10.75
N ILE A 126 1.44 8.14 9.72
CA ILE A 126 2.70 8.92 9.73
C ILE A 126 2.42 10.41 9.95
N ASN A 127 1.42 10.97 9.27
CA ASN A 127 1.04 12.37 9.40
C ASN A 127 0.54 12.71 10.82
N GLN A 128 -0.29 11.85 11.41
CA GLN A 128 -0.79 12.00 12.79
C GLN A 128 0.35 11.97 13.83
N HIS A 129 1.48 11.35 13.52
CA HIS A 129 2.67 11.28 14.38
C HIS A 129 3.69 12.41 14.12
N GLY A 130 3.26 13.51 13.47
CA GLY A 130 4.12 14.66 13.18
C GLY A 130 4.90 14.54 11.87
N GLY A 131 4.39 13.73 10.95
CA GLY A 131 4.91 13.58 9.59
C GLY A 131 6.08 12.60 9.47
N ARG A 132 6.53 11.96 10.55
CA ARG A 132 7.49 10.85 10.52
C ARG A 132 7.36 10.02 11.80
N LEU A 133 7.81 8.78 11.75
CA LEU A 133 7.86 7.87 12.88
C LEU A 133 9.27 7.86 13.48
N ASP A 134 9.36 7.57 14.78
CA ASP A 134 10.63 7.19 15.37
C ASP A 134 11.08 5.81 14.84
N GLU A 135 12.38 5.54 14.97
CA GLU A 135 12.96 4.33 14.38
C GLU A 135 12.38 3.04 14.98
N ASP A 136 11.98 3.06 16.26
CA ASP A 136 11.44 1.87 16.93
C ASP A 136 10.03 1.55 16.42
N GLU A 137 9.19 2.56 16.26
CA GLU A 137 7.86 2.40 15.70
C GLU A 137 7.91 2.05 14.20
N ALA A 138 8.79 2.71 13.44
CA ALA A 138 9.03 2.36 12.05
C ALA A 138 9.51 0.90 11.91
N ARG A 139 10.42 0.44 12.78
CA ARG A 139 10.89 -0.96 12.80
C ARG A 139 9.76 -1.94 13.09
N ARG A 140 8.92 -1.64 14.08
CA ARG A 140 7.79 -2.48 14.47
C ARG A 140 6.81 -2.69 13.32
N LEU A 141 6.37 -1.59 12.69
CA LEU A 141 5.45 -1.65 11.55
C LEU A 141 6.12 -2.28 10.31
N PHE A 142 7.38 -1.95 10.05
CA PHE A 142 8.12 -2.50 8.93
C PHE A 142 8.36 -4.01 9.04
N ALA A 143 8.59 -4.53 10.25
CA ALA A 143 8.70 -5.96 10.48
C ALA A 143 7.41 -6.70 10.05
N GLN A 144 6.25 -6.14 10.41
CA GLN A 144 4.94 -6.70 10.03
C GLN A 144 4.70 -6.60 8.51
N LEU A 145 5.09 -5.49 7.88
CA LEU A 145 5.06 -5.35 6.43
C LEU A 145 5.91 -6.42 5.73
N VAL A 146 7.17 -6.59 6.16
CA VAL A 146 8.09 -7.58 5.59
C VAL A 146 7.56 -8.99 5.76
N GLU A 147 6.98 -9.31 6.92
CA GLU A 147 6.36 -10.62 7.17
C GLU A 147 5.17 -10.87 6.23
N ALA A 148 4.26 -9.91 6.12
CA ALA A 148 3.10 -10.01 5.23
C ALA A 148 3.50 -10.20 3.76
N VAL A 149 4.43 -9.37 3.25
CA VAL A 149 4.88 -9.46 1.84
C VAL A 149 5.66 -10.75 1.60
N ARG A 150 6.49 -11.19 2.54
CA ARG A 150 7.20 -12.47 2.44
C ARG A 150 6.23 -13.65 2.39
N ALA A 151 5.19 -13.65 3.22
CA ALA A 151 4.17 -14.70 3.19
C ALA A 151 3.42 -14.75 1.85
N ILE A 152 3.17 -13.59 1.23
CA ILE A 152 2.64 -13.52 -0.16
C ILE A 152 3.63 -14.18 -1.14
N HIS A 153 4.94 -13.89 -1.02
CA HIS A 153 5.99 -14.46 -1.86
C HIS A 153 6.13 -15.98 -1.70
N ASP A 154 6.03 -16.49 -0.48
CA ASP A 154 6.13 -17.93 -0.18
C ASP A 154 4.94 -18.72 -0.78
N LEU A 155 3.80 -18.07 -1.04
CA LEU A 155 2.66 -18.63 -1.77
C LEU A 155 2.81 -18.57 -3.30
N GLY A 156 3.93 -18.06 -3.82
CA GLY A 156 4.22 -17.94 -5.25
C GLY A 156 3.62 -16.69 -5.90
N PHE A 157 3.27 -15.68 -5.11
CA PHE A 157 2.65 -14.44 -5.58
C PHE A 157 3.53 -13.22 -5.26
N CYS A 158 3.27 -12.09 -5.91
CA CYS A 158 3.87 -10.80 -5.56
C CYS A 158 2.75 -9.79 -5.37
N HIS A 159 2.93 -8.83 -4.45
CA HIS A 159 1.93 -7.83 -4.14
C HIS A 159 1.83 -6.78 -5.26
N ARG A 160 2.97 -6.29 -5.78
CA ARG A 160 3.12 -5.36 -6.91
C ARG A 160 2.59 -3.94 -6.73
N ASP A 161 1.93 -3.67 -5.60
CA ASP A 161 1.43 -2.32 -5.24
C ASP A 161 1.68 -2.02 -3.75
N VAL A 162 2.86 -2.39 -3.23
CA VAL A 162 3.23 -2.10 -1.83
C VAL A 162 3.48 -0.61 -1.69
N LYS A 163 2.71 0.05 -0.82
CA LYS A 163 2.81 1.48 -0.53
C LYS A 163 1.98 1.82 0.73
N PRO A 164 2.27 2.93 1.43
CA PRO A 164 1.54 3.35 2.62
C PRO A 164 0.02 3.39 2.47
N GLU A 165 -0.48 3.82 1.30
CA GLU A 165 -1.92 3.96 1.02
C GLU A 165 -2.64 2.61 0.92
N ASN A 166 -1.91 1.51 0.73
CA ASN A 166 -2.44 0.15 0.65
C ASN A 166 -2.20 -0.65 1.95
N ALA A 167 -1.80 0.02 3.03
CA ALA A 167 -1.59 -0.55 4.34
C ALA A 167 -2.38 0.24 5.40
N ILE A 168 -3.09 -0.45 6.29
CA ILE A 168 -3.79 0.15 7.41
C ILE A 168 -3.02 -0.13 8.70
N VAL A 169 -2.73 0.91 9.47
CA VAL A 169 -2.32 0.74 10.87
C VAL A 169 -3.59 0.68 11.71
N CYS A 170 -3.87 -0.51 12.22
CA CYS A 170 -5.10 -0.83 12.90
C CYS A 170 -5.10 -0.33 14.35
N GLU A 171 -6.28 -0.25 14.97
CA GLU A 171 -6.46 0.16 16.38
C GLU A 171 -5.71 -0.74 17.38
N ASP A 172 -5.48 -2.01 17.01
CA ASP A 172 -4.65 -2.96 17.77
C ASP A 172 -3.13 -2.69 17.62
N GLY A 173 -2.77 -1.64 16.90
CA GLY A 173 -1.40 -1.22 16.60
C GLY A 173 -0.77 -1.97 15.42
N ASN A 174 -1.43 -2.97 14.83
CA ASN A 174 -0.84 -3.80 13.78
C ASN A 174 -1.08 -3.25 12.37
N LEU A 175 -0.10 -3.42 11.49
CA LEU A 175 -0.18 -3.13 10.07
C LEU A 175 -0.86 -4.28 9.33
N ARG A 176 -1.85 -3.96 8.50
CA ARG A 176 -2.52 -4.91 7.60
C ARG A 176 -2.54 -4.38 6.17
N LEU A 177 -2.16 -5.20 5.20
CA LEU A 177 -2.30 -4.89 3.77
C LEU A 177 -3.75 -5.08 3.32
N ILE A 178 -4.32 -4.09 2.61
CA ILE A 178 -5.75 -4.04 2.26
C ILE A 178 -6.10 -4.15 0.77
N ASP A 179 -5.13 -3.99 -0.13
CA ASP A 179 -5.40 -4.05 -1.58
C ASP A 179 -4.40 -4.94 -2.30
N PHE A 180 -4.83 -6.18 -2.57
CA PHE A 180 -4.16 -7.09 -3.49
C PHE A 180 -4.53 -6.69 -4.90
N GLY A 181 -4.07 -5.50 -5.32
CA GLY A 181 -4.50 -4.85 -6.53
C GLY A 181 -4.54 -5.84 -7.68
N LEU A 182 -5.73 -6.03 -8.27
CA LEU A 182 -5.98 -6.58 -9.60
C LEU A 182 -4.68 -6.58 -10.38
N ALA A 183 -3.97 -7.72 -10.43
CA ALA A 183 -2.56 -7.79 -10.84
C ALA A 183 -2.35 -6.83 -11.99
N LYS A 184 -1.84 -5.64 -11.65
CA LYS A 184 -2.03 -4.49 -12.49
C LYS A 184 -1.16 -4.81 -13.68
N GLY A 185 -1.83 -5.20 -14.77
CA GLY A 185 -1.18 -5.38 -16.04
C GLY A 185 -0.34 -4.14 -16.23
N LEU A 186 0.82 -4.33 -16.81
CA LEU A 186 1.81 -3.30 -17.05
C LEU A 186 1.17 -2.15 -17.92
N GLU A 187 0.00 -2.42 -18.52
CA GLU A 187 -1.03 -1.49 -19.04
C GLU A 187 -1.56 -0.40 -18.06
N SER A 188 -1.75 -0.70 -16.78
CA SER A 188 -2.13 0.30 -15.75
C SER A 188 -0.98 1.24 -15.36
N ALA A 189 0.24 0.98 -15.84
CA ALA A 189 1.30 1.97 -15.80
C ALA A 189 0.94 3.20 -16.65
N LYS A 190 0.02 3.09 -17.64
CA LYS A 190 -0.49 4.23 -18.41
C LYS A 190 -1.31 5.21 -17.55
N THR A 191 -2.10 4.71 -16.60
CA THR A 191 -2.80 5.58 -15.62
C THR A 191 -1.87 6.04 -14.50
N ARG A 192 -0.82 5.27 -14.19
CA ARG A 192 0.27 5.74 -13.29
C ARG A 192 1.24 6.71 -13.96
N ALA A 193 1.26 6.83 -15.29
CA ALA A 193 1.98 7.92 -15.96
C ALA A 193 1.31 9.29 -15.74
N VAL A 194 0.07 9.29 -15.20
CA VAL A 194 -0.65 10.47 -14.70
C VAL A 194 -0.58 10.55 -13.16
N GLY A 195 -0.07 9.50 -12.50
CA GLY A 195 0.14 9.43 -11.05
C GLY A 195 1.62 9.49 -10.66
N THR A 196 1.89 9.69 -9.39
CA THR A 196 3.26 9.91 -8.90
C THR A 196 4.07 8.60 -8.95
N PRO A 197 5.24 8.54 -9.63
CA PRO A 197 6.00 7.30 -9.86
C PRO A 197 6.78 6.81 -8.64
N ASP A 198 6.47 7.32 -7.45
CA ASP A 198 7.40 7.32 -6.32
C ASP A 198 7.78 5.94 -5.78
N TYR A 199 6.92 4.95 -6.02
CA TYR A 199 7.10 3.57 -5.59
C TYR A 199 7.56 2.63 -6.73
N MET A 200 7.69 3.14 -7.96
CA MET A 200 8.09 2.32 -9.11
C MET A 200 9.59 2.00 -9.03
N SER A 201 9.93 0.74 -9.27
CA SER A 201 11.33 0.32 -9.36
C SER A 201 11.92 0.64 -10.74
N PRO A 202 13.26 0.77 -10.85
CA PRO A 202 13.92 1.13 -12.10
C PRO A 202 13.62 0.17 -13.25
N GLU A 203 13.57 -1.13 -12.96
CA GLU A 203 13.27 -2.15 -13.97
C GLU A 203 11.81 -2.11 -14.45
N LEU A 204 10.88 -1.54 -13.68
CA LEU A 204 9.53 -1.31 -14.16
C LEU A 204 9.48 -0.14 -15.15
N LEU A 205 10.32 0.89 -14.92
CA LEU A 205 10.43 2.06 -15.81
C LEU A 205 11.13 1.72 -17.13
N ASP A 206 12.20 0.91 -17.10
CA ASP A 206 12.94 0.48 -18.29
C ASP A 206 12.10 -0.37 -19.28
N LYS A 207 10.97 -0.90 -18.80
CA LYS A 207 10.00 -1.68 -19.60
C LYS A 207 8.83 -0.87 -20.11
N LEU A 208 8.79 0.43 -19.86
CA LEU A 208 7.90 1.34 -20.57
C LEU A 208 8.56 1.68 -21.91
N ASP A 209 7.92 1.36 -23.02
CA ASP A 209 8.38 1.83 -24.33
C ASP A 209 8.18 3.35 -24.47
N ARG A 210 8.59 3.92 -25.61
CA ARG A 210 8.48 5.37 -25.87
C ARG A 210 7.04 5.89 -25.83
N ASP A 211 6.05 4.99 -25.97
CA ASP A 211 4.62 5.27 -25.91
C ASP A 211 4.01 4.87 -24.54
N GLY A 212 4.84 4.51 -23.56
CA GLY A 212 4.42 4.06 -22.22
C GLY A 212 3.77 2.68 -22.20
N LYS A 213 3.90 1.87 -23.26
CA LYS A 213 3.41 0.48 -23.27
C LYS A 213 4.44 -0.44 -22.65
N ALA A 214 3.91 -1.41 -21.94
CA ALA A 214 4.66 -2.48 -21.35
C ALA A 214 5.34 -3.36 -22.39
N ARG A 215 6.66 -3.44 -22.36
CA ARG A 215 7.41 -4.51 -23.03
C ARG A 215 7.02 -5.85 -22.38
N THR A 216 6.76 -6.87 -23.20
CA THR A 216 6.28 -8.21 -22.80
C THR A 216 7.32 -9.05 -22.03
N GLU A 217 8.46 -8.48 -21.68
CA GLU A 217 9.52 -9.15 -20.92
C GLU A 217 9.12 -9.31 -19.45
N LYS A 218 9.34 -10.51 -18.92
CA LYS A 218 9.14 -10.80 -17.49
C LYS A 218 10.15 -9.99 -16.67
N TYR A 219 9.67 -9.11 -15.79
CA TYR A 219 10.48 -8.46 -14.76
C TYR A 219 10.37 -9.23 -13.43
N ASP A 220 11.37 -9.06 -12.56
CA ASP A 220 11.36 -9.68 -11.23
C ASP A 220 10.42 -8.92 -10.29
N ALA A 221 9.15 -9.34 -10.25
CA ALA A 221 8.13 -8.72 -9.43
C ALA A 221 8.41 -8.83 -7.91
N ALA A 222 9.18 -9.83 -7.47
CA ALA A 222 9.57 -9.94 -6.07
C ALA A 222 10.61 -8.87 -5.71
N ALA A 223 11.56 -8.60 -6.61
CA ALA A 223 12.51 -7.50 -6.46
C ALA A 223 11.82 -6.13 -6.46
N CYS A 224 10.72 -5.95 -7.21
CA CYS A 224 9.94 -4.72 -7.18
C CYS A 224 9.27 -4.49 -5.81
N ASP A 225 8.73 -5.55 -5.18
CA ASP A 225 8.13 -5.46 -3.85
C ASP A 225 9.17 -5.07 -2.77
N VAL A 226 10.42 -5.51 -2.92
CA VAL A 226 11.52 -5.06 -2.04
C VAL A 226 11.75 -3.55 -2.22
N TRP A 227 11.86 -3.08 -3.47
CA TRP A 227 12.10 -1.66 -3.75
C TRP A 227 11.01 -0.78 -3.13
N SER A 228 9.76 -1.09 -3.40
CA SER A 228 8.61 -0.34 -2.90
C SER A 228 8.47 -0.40 -1.38
N SER A 229 8.83 -1.54 -0.76
CA SER A 229 8.97 -1.63 0.70
C SER A 229 10.09 -0.70 1.22
N GLY A 230 11.22 -0.59 0.53
CA GLY A 230 12.29 0.35 0.87
C GLY A 230 11.84 1.81 0.79
N VAL A 231 11.04 2.15 -0.23
CA VAL A 231 10.41 3.48 -0.35
C VAL A 231 9.47 3.73 0.82
N PHE A 232 8.64 2.75 1.18
CA PHE A 232 7.74 2.84 2.35
C PHE A 232 8.54 3.10 3.63
N LEU A 233 9.60 2.34 3.91
CA LEU A 233 10.46 2.55 5.08
C LEU A 233 11.07 3.97 5.10
N PHE A 234 11.54 4.46 3.95
CA PHE A 234 12.07 5.81 3.85
C PHE A 234 11.01 6.86 4.22
N ILE A 235 9.77 6.70 3.73
CA ILE A 235 8.66 7.61 4.05
C ILE A 235 8.32 7.53 5.54
N MET A 236 8.27 6.35 6.15
CA MET A 236 8.05 6.21 7.60
C MET A 236 9.07 7.02 8.40
N LEU A 237 10.35 6.96 8.04
CA LEU A 237 11.42 7.61 8.80
C LEU A 237 11.55 9.12 8.53
N THR A 238 11.10 9.59 7.37
CA THR A 238 11.41 10.97 6.91
C THR A 238 10.19 11.83 6.58
N GLY A 239 9.03 11.23 6.34
CA GLY A 239 7.85 11.91 5.81
C GLY A 239 7.98 12.35 4.35
N ARG A 240 9.00 11.88 3.63
CA ARG A 240 9.34 12.36 2.30
C ARG A 240 9.52 11.21 1.34
N TYR A 241 9.32 11.46 0.06
CA TYR A 241 9.64 10.50 -0.98
C TYR A 241 11.16 10.48 -1.27
N PRO A 242 11.78 9.29 -1.40
CA PRO A 242 13.23 9.16 -1.57
C PRO A 242 13.76 9.73 -2.88
N PHE A 243 12.96 9.83 -3.94
CA PHE A 243 13.43 10.22 -5.28
C PHE A 243 12.91 11.58 -5.75
N GLN A 244 12.03 12.22 -4.97
CA GLN A 244 11.50 13.54 -5.29
C GLN A 244 12.42 14.65 -4.81
N ASP A 245 12.48 15.75 -5.57
CA ASP A 245 13.07 17.00 -5.12
C ASP A 245 12.04 17.74 -4.26
N PRO A 246 12.30 17.97 -2.95
CA PRO A 246 11.35 18.67 -2.08
C PRO A 246 11.03 20.10 -2.55
N ASN A 247 11.92 20.73 -3.31
CA ASN A 247 11.70 22.07 -3.86
C ASN A 247 10.90 22.04 -5.18
N ARG A 248 10.80 20.87 -5.81
CA ARG A 248 10.11 20.66 -7.10
C ARG A 248 9.34 19.33 -7.08
N PRO A 249 8.38 19.16 -6.18
CA PRO A 249 7.68 17.88 -5.97
C PRO A 249 6.93 17.39 -7.22
N ASN A 250 6.51 18.32 -8.09
CA ASN A 250 5.80 18.00 -9.34
C ASN A 250 6.75 17.69 -10.52
N ASN A 251 8.07 17.66 -10.31
CA ASN A 251 9.03 17.36 -11.38
C ASN A 251 9.18 15.83 -11.57
N VAL A 252 8.18 15.25 -12.24
CA VAL A 252 8.12 13.81 -12.55
C VAL A 252 9.37 13.35 -13.30
N LYS A 253 9.84 14.13 -14.28
CA LYS A 253 11.03 13.79 -15.08
C LYS A 253 12.29 13.64 -14.22
N ALA A 254 12.52 14.57 -13.29
CA ALA A 254 13.65 14.48 -12.37
C ALA A 254 13.51 13.28 -11.42
N THR A 255 12.29 13.03 -10.92
CA THR A 255 11.99 11.87 -10.06
C THR A 255 12.32 10.55 -10.76
N LEU A 256 11.87 10.37 -12.01
CA LEU A 256 12.18 9.19 -12.82
C LEU A 256 13.70 9.03 -13.05
N GLN A 257 14.40 10.13 -13.33
CA GLN A 257 15.86 10.10 -13.48
C GLN A 257 16.57 9.69 -12.18
N ASN A 258 16.08 10.14 -11.03
CA ASN A 258 16.62 9.76 -9.74
C ASN A 258 16.37 8.29 -9.43
N ILE A 259 15.19 7.76 -9.74
CA ILE A 259 14.86 6.34 -9.62
C ILE A 259 15.85 5.50 -10.43
N VAL A 260 15.99 5.79 -11.74
CA VAL A 260 16.87 5.03 -12.64
C VAL A 260 18.33 5.05 -12.19
N LYS A 261 18.80 6.18 -11.66
CA LYS A 261 20.17 6.33 -11.16
C LYS A 261 20.38 5.80 -9.74
N GLY A 262 19.32 5.51 -8.99
CA GLY A 262 19.41 5.21 -7.56
C GLY A 262 19.80 6.40 -6.69
N ASN A 263 19.49 7.62 -7.14
CA ASN A 263 19.80 8.85 -6.41
C ASN A 263 18.76 9.06 -5.29
N VAL A 264 18.95 8.35 -4.18
CA VAL A 264 18.12 8.48 -2.98
C VAL A 264 18.45 9.79 -2.25
N ALA A 265 17.42 10.52 -1.84
CA ALA A 265 17.54 11.72 -1.04
C ALA A 265 18.26 11.41 0.30
N PRO A 266 19.09 12.34 0.80
CA PRO A 266 19.83 12.09 2.03
C PRO A 266 18.89 11.93 3.24
N LEU A 267 19.15 10.91 4.05
CA LEU A 267 18.51 10.70 5.36
C LEU A 267 19.00 11.78 6.34
N ARG A 268 18.37 12.96 6.29
CA ARG A 268 18.61 14.09 7.22
C ARG A 268 17.84 13.89 8.53
N VAL A 269 17.90 12.69 9.09
CA VAL A 269 17.25 12.27 10.34
C VAL A 269 18.25 11.46 11.18
N ASP A 270 18.14 11.55 12.51
CA ASP A 270 18.96 10.77 13.43
C ASP A 270 18.41 9.34 13.52
N VAL A 271 18.99 8.47 12.69
CA VAL A 271 18.67 7.04 12.60
C VAL A 271 19.96 6.23 12.58
N SER A 272 19.89 4.98 13.03
CA SER A 272 21.02 4.06 13.11
C SER A 272 21.70 3.79 11.77
N ASP A 273 22.97 3.39 11.82
CA ASP A 273 23.68 2.95 10.61
C ASP A 273 23.06 1.67 10.02
N ASP A 274 22.45 0.82 10.85
CA ASP A 274 21.76 -0.39 10.41
C ASP A 274 20.58 -0.07 9.47
N VAL A 275 19.75 0.93 9.78
CA VAL A 275 18.64 1.29 8.87
C VAL A 275 19.12 1.98 7.60
N ARG A 276 20.21 2.75 7.70
CA ARG A 276 20.87 3.36 6.53
C ARG A 276 21.38 2.28 5.58
N ASP A 277 22.01 1.25 6.13
CA ASP A 277 22.50 0.11 5.35
C ASP A 277 21.35 -0.68 4.72
N LEU A 278 20.29 -0.95 5.48
CA LEU A 278 19.11 -1.64 4.98
C LEU A 278 18.49 -0.88 3.79
N LEU A 279 18.26 0.44 3.94
CA LEU A 279 17.70 1.28 2.88
C LEU A 279 18.59 1.29 1.62
N ARG A 280 19.92 1.37 1.79
CA ARG A 280 20.89 1.27 0.69
C ARG A 280 20.76 -0.06 -0.06
N CYS A 281 20.63 -1.16 0.67
CA CYS A 281 20.48 -2.50 0.09
C CYS A 281 19.13 -2.69 -0.63
N MET A 282 18.04 -2.16 -0.07
CA MET A 282 16.69 -2.26 -0.65
C MET A 282 16.49 -1.35 -1.88
N LEU A 283 17.05 -0.14 -1.85
CA LEU A 283 16.96 0.85 -2.92
C LEU A 283 18.13 0.74 -3.91
N THR A 284 18.71 -0.46 -4.06
CA THR A 284 19.72 -0.75 -5.07
C THR A 284 19.07 -0.85 -6.46
N PRO A 285 19.51 -0.06 -7.47
CA PRO A 285 18.84 -0.03 -8.77
C PRO A 285 18.87 -1.34 -9.55
N ASP A 286 20.00 -2.06 -9.55
CA ASP A 286 20.09 -3.37 -10.21
C ASP A 286 19.32 -4.42 -9.38
N PRO A 287 18.19 -4.96 -9.88
CA PRO A 287 17.36 -5.91 -9.12
C PRO A 287 18.11 -7.20 -8.75
N ARG A 288 19.16 -7.56 -9.50
CA ARG A 288 19.97 -8.77 -9.21
C ARG A 288 20.92 -8.58 -8.04
N LYS A 289 21.27 -7.34 -7.72
CA LYS A 289 22.12 -6.96 -6.59
C LYS A 289 21.30 -6.49 -5.38
N ARG A 290 20.01 -6.20 -5.60
CA ARG A 290 19.07 -5.79 -4.57
C ARG A 290 18.86 -6.93 -3.57
N ILE A 291 18.82 -6.58 -2.30
CA ILE A 291 18.55 -7.53 -1.21
C ILE A 291 17.19 -8.21 -1.42
N THR A 292 17.05 -9.47 -1.04
CA THR A 292 15.75 -10.19 -1.08
C THR A 292 14.97 -10.01 0.22
N LEU A 293 13.64 -10.19 0.22
CA LEU A 293 12.85 -10.11 1.47
C LEU A 293 13.32 -11.11 2.54
N LYS A 294 13.81 -12.29 2.14
CA LYS A 294 14.38 -13.28 3.07
C LYS A 294 15.65 -12.76 3.76
N GLN A 295 16.45 -11.97 3.06
CA GLN A 295 17.62 -11.30 3.62
C GLN A 295 17.23 -10.06 4.43
N VAL A 296 16.24 -9.27 3.98
CA VAL A 296 15.68 -8.14 4.74
C VAL A 296 15.20 -8.61 6.12
N ALA A 297 14.42 -9.68 6.19
CA ALA A 297 13.93 -10.24 7.45
C ALA A 297 15.04 -10.69 8.43
N LYS A 298 16.24 -10.96 7.91
CA LYS A 298 17.42 -11.35 8.71
C LYS A 298 18.37 -10.19 8.99
N HIS A 299 18.13 -9.03 8.36
CA HIS A 299 19.01 -7.87 8.46
C HIS A 299 19.14 -7.41 9.92
N PRO A 300 20.34 -7.02 10.40
CA PRO A 300 20.57 -6.61 11.79
C PRO A 300 19.58 -5.58 12.31
N TRP A 301 19.15 -4.63 11.46
CA TRP A 301 18.13 -3.65 11.82
C TRP A 301 16.79 -4.26 12.27
N LEU A 302 16.37 -5.39 11.69
CA LEU A 302 15.13 -6.10 12.03
C LEU A 302 15.33 -7.24 13.03
N SER A 303 16.47 -7.93 12.96
CA SER A 303 16.79 -9.09 13.81
C SER A 303 17.49 -8.72 15.13
N GLY A 304 18.01 -7.50 15.24
CA GLY A 304 18.64 -6.98 16.44
C GLY A 304 17.64 -6.76 17.58
N SER A 305 18.08 -7.02 18.81
CA SER A 305 17.30 -6.66 20.00
C SER A 305 17.07 -5.15 20.03
N LEU A 306 15.84 -4.72 20.37
CA LEU A 306 15.51 -3.32 20.66
C LEU A 306 16.55 -2.75 21.64
N GLY A 307 17.58 -2.09 21.09
CA GLY A 307 18.46 -1.26 21.88
C GLY A 307 17.56 -0.16 22.41
N ARG A 308 17.11 -0.27 23.66
CA ARG A 308 16.34 0.76 24.35
C ARG A 308 17.10 2.08 24.23
N ARG A 309 16.84 2.86 23.18
CA ARG A 309 17.12 4.28 23.21
C ARG A 309 16.21 4.79 24.32
N LYS A 310 16.82 5.21 25.45
CA LYS A 310 16.08 5.85 26.54
C LYS A 310 15.27 6.97 25.88
N LYS A 311 13.94 6.84 25.85
CA LYS A 311 13.07 7.95 25.47
C LYS A 311 13.57 9.15 26.31
N PRO A 312 13.92 10.30 25.70
CA PRO A 312 14.31 11.46 26.48
C PRO A 312 13.20 11.71 27.50
N SER A 313 13.60 11.86 28.76
CA SER A 313 12.65 12.01 29.85
C SER A 313 11.75 13.21 29.56
N LEU A 314 10.57 13.27 30.20
CA LEU A 314 9.72 14.46 30.11
C LEU A 314 10.50 15.73 30.47
N VAL A 315 11.49 15.59 31.36
CA VAL A 315 12.46 16.63 31.74
C VAL A 315 13.38 17.03 30.58
N ASP A 316 13.89 16.09 29.79
CA ASP A 316 14.76 16.39 28.64
C ASP A 316 14.00 17.08 27.50
N ARG A 317 12.73 16.70 27.28
CA ARG A 317 11.85 17.37 26.31
C ARG A 317 11.50 18.80 26.74
N LEU A 318 11.23 18.99 28.03
CA LEU A 318 10.99 20.32 28.59
C LEU A 318 12.26 21.17 28.50
N LYS A 319 13.43 20.63 28.84
CA LYS A 319 14.71 21.35 28.73
C LYS A 319 14.96 21.84 27.31
N GLN A 320 14.76 21.02 26.28
CA GLN A 320 14.91 21.43 24.88
C GLN A 320 13.92 22.53 24.47
N SER A 321 12.69 22.50 24.98
CA SER A 321 11.70 23.57 24.75
C SER A 321 12.05 24.90 25.44
N PHE A 322 12.77 24.85 26.56
CA PHE A 322 13.23 26.03 27.30
C PHE A 322 14.55 26.61 26.76
N THR A 323 15.48 25.78 26.27
CA THR A 323 16.69 26.27 25.58
C THR A 323 16.34 26.97 24.27
N PHE A 324 15.33 26.49 23.54
CA PHE A 324 14.89 27.13 22.30
C PHE A 324 14.26 28.52 22.54
N ARG A 325 13.50 28.70 23.64
CA ARG A 325 12.90 29.99 23.99
C ARG A 325 13.89 31.04 24.51
N ARG A 326 15.02 30.61 25.09
CA ARG A 326 16.09 31.54 25.52
C ARG A 326 16.99 32.01 24.38
N ALA A 327 17.08 31.27 23.28
CA ALA A 327 17.89 31.67 22.12
C ALA A 327 17.22 32.71 21.21
N THR A 328 15.92 32.99 21.39
CA THR A 328 15.16 33.95 20.56
C THR A 328 14.80 35.25 21.29
N THR A 329 15.43 35.55 22.43
CA THR A 329 15.16 36.76 23.24
C THR A 329 16.42 37.49 23.70
N SER A 330 17.51 37.43 22.96
CA SER A 330 18.66 38.31 23.18
C SER A 330 19.25 38.75 21.84
N ASP A 331 19.10 40.06 21.62
CA ASP A 331 19.55 40.95 20.53
C ASP A 331 18.91 40.79 19.13
#